data_AF-A0A6N8G430-F1
#
_entry.id   AF-A0A6N8G430-F1
#
_cell.length_a   1.000
_cell.length_b   1.000
_cell.length_c   1.000
_cell.angle_alpha   90.00
_cell.angle_beta   90.00
_cell.angle_gamma   90.00
#
_symmetry.space_group_name_H-M   'P 1'
#
loop_
_entity.id
_entity.type
_entity.pdbx_description
1 polymer ?
#
loop_
_entity_poly.entity_id
_entity_poly.type
_entity_poly.pdbx_seq_one_letter_code
_entity_poly.pdbx_strand_id
1 'polypeptide(L)'
;MRSPAEHVANIRDVFAISMSDLASILGVTRPTVYAWLAGQEPKGEAVIRIQQLSRAADKFNQANIIRLDKLVHRPILNGRSLLDILKTDEDPLEALATIKAIADKEAQTRRESKGANKHLKSLDDVLGESSVAIYERS
;
A
#
# COMPACT_ATOMS: atom_id res chain seq x y z
N MET A 1 1.89 -2.62 -25.64
CA MET A 1 0.73 -1.73 -25.37
C MET A 1 -0.21 -2.52 -24.48
N ARG A 2 -0.70 -1.94 -23.36
CA ARG A 2 -1.68 -2.64 -22.50
C ARG A 2 -3.06 -2.59 -23.13
N SER A 3 -3.80 -3.70 -23.03
CA SER A 3 -5.23 -3.76 -23.22
C SER A 3 -5.97 -2.99 -22.10
N PRO A 4 -7.25 -2.62 -22.30
CA PRO A 4 -8.03 -1.99 -21.25
C PRO A 4 -8.13 -2.85 -19.98
N ALA A 5 -8.28 -4.17 -20.14
CA ALA A 5 -8.33 -5.12 -19.02
C ALA A 5 -7.03 -5.07 -18.21
N GLU A 6 -5.87 -5.06 -18.88
CA GLU A 6 -4.55 -4.94 -18.22
C GLU A 6 -4.38 -3.58 -17.53
N HIS A 7 -4.90 -2.49 -18.11
CA HIS A 7 -4.89 -1.20 -17.45
C HIS A 7 -5.72 -1.19 -16.16
N VAL A 8 -6.93 -1.76 -16.19
CA VAL A 8 -7.82 -1.86 -15.02
C VAL A 8 -7.20 -2.76 -13.95
N ALA A 9 -6.61 -3.89 -14.35
CA ALA A 9 -5.90 -4.78 -13.43
C ALA A 9 -4.70 -4.09 -12.77
N ASN A 10 -3.88 -3.35 -13.55
CA ASN A 10 -2.74 -2.60 -13.03
C ASN A 10 -3.13 -1.62 -11.91
N ILE A 11 -4.22 -0.88 -12.10
CA ILE A 11 -4.72 0.08 -11.10
C ILE A 11 -5.07 -0.66 -9.80
N ARG A 12 -5.86 -1.73 -9.89
CA ARG A 12 -6.28 -2.51 -8.73
C ARG A 12 -5.08 -3.08 -7.98
N ASP A 13 -4.17 -3.72 -8.71
CA ASP A 13 -3.12 -4.54 -8.12
C ASP A 13 -2.06 -3.66 -7.47
N VAL A 14 -1.67 -2.54 -8.10
CA VAL A 14 -0.69 -1.61 -7.52
C VAL A 14 -1.24 -0.90 -6.29
N PHE A 15 -2.46 -0.38 -6.35
CA PHE A 15 -3.05 0.32 -5.20
C PHE A 15 -3.62 -0.66 -4.15
N ALA A 16 -3.67 -1.96 -4.45
CA ALA A 16 -4.19 -3.03 -3.59
C ALA A 16 -5.61 -2.74 -3.07
N ILE A 17 -6.47 -2.19 -3.93
CA ILE A 17 -7.84 -1.76 -3.59
C ILE A 17 -8.88 -2.82 -3.95
N SER A 18 -10.05 -2.73 -3.32
CA SER A 18 -11.17 -3.65 -3.61
C SER A 18 -11.82 -3.37 -4.97
N MET A 19 -12.65 -4.30 -5.45
CA MET A 19 -13.51 -4.07 -6.62
C MET A 19 -14.48 -2.90 -6.42
N SER A 20 -14.96 -2.71 -5.19
CA SER A 20 -15.85 -1.58 -4.87
C SER A 20 -15.12 -0.25 -4.96
N ASP A 21 -13.88 -0.20 -4.48
CA ASP A 21 -13.03 0.99 -4.58
C ASP A 21 -12.66 1.28 -6.03
N LEU A 22 -12.27 0.25 -6.79
CA LEU A 22 -11.93 0.40 -8.21
C LEU A 22 -13.11 0.93 -9.02
N ALA A 23 -14.32 0.41 -8.76
CA ALA A 23 -15.54 0.92 -9.37
C ALA A 23 -15.79 2.39 -8.98
N SER A 24 -15.58 2.72 -7.70
CA SER A 24 -15.75 4.09 -7.19
C SER A 24 -14.76 5.09 -7.79
N ILE A 25 -13.47 4.76 -7.93
CA ILE A 25 -12.47 5.68 -8.53
C ILE A 25 -12.65 5.85 -10.05
N LEU A 26 -13.26 4.85 -10.70
CA LEU A 26 -13.59 4.89 -12.13
C LEU A 26 -14.98 5.48 -12.41
N GLY A 27 -15.76 5.82 -11.37
CA GLY A 27 -17.11 6.38 -11.52
C GLY A 27 -18.12 5.42 -12.15
N VAL A 28 -17.93 4.11 -12.01
CA VAL A 28 -18.78 3.07 -12.62
C VAL A 28 -19.28 2.04 -11.61
N THR A 29 -20.09 1.09 -12.07
CA THR A 29 -20.57 -0.01 -11.23
C THR A 29 -19.56 -1.16 -11.17
N ARG A 30 -19.62 -1.99 -10.12
CA ARG A 30 -18.79 -3.21 -10.03
C ARG A 30 -18.98 -4.16 -11.22
N PRO A 31 -20.22 -4.46 -11.69
CA PRO A 31 -20.41 -5.25 -12.91
C PRO A 31 -19.68 -4.69 -14.13
N THR A 32 -19.67 -3.36 -14.30
CA THR A 32 -18.94 -2.70 -15.39
C THR A 32 -17.44 -2.99 -15.32
N VAL A 33 -16.84 -2.90 -14.14
CA VAL A 33 -15.43 -3.23 -13.92
C VAL A 33 -15.14 -4.69 -14.24
N TYR A 34 -15.99 -5.63 -13.79
CA TYR A 34 -15.83 -7.04 -14.12
C TYR A 34 -15.93 -7.31 -15.63
N ALA A 35 -16.86 -6.65 -16.32
CA ALA A 35 -16.99 -6.77 -17.77
C ALA A 35 -15.72 -6.29 -18.49
N TRP A 36 -15.12 -5.18 -18.05
CA TRP A 36 -13.86 -4.70 -18.61
C TRP A 36 -12.69 -5.65 -18.34
N LEU A 37 -12.62 -6.23 -17.15
CA LEU A 37 -11.63 -7.27 -16.84
C LEU A 37 -11.83 -8.55 -17.66
N ALA A 38 -13.07 -8.82 -18.09
CA ALA A 38 -13.40 -9.91 -19.01
C ALA A 38 -13.16 -9.58 -20.50
N GLY A 39 -12.62 -8.39 -20.81
CA GLY A 39 -12.27 -7.98 -22.16
C GLY A 39 -13.30 -7.10 -22.88
N GLN A 40 -14.37 -6.68 -22.20
CA GLN A 40 -15.27 -5.68 -22.77
C GLN A 40 -14.58 -4.32 -22.85
N GLU A 41 -14.71 -3.64 -23.98
CA GLU A 41 -14.07 -2.34 -24.20
C GLU A 41 -14.78 -1.20 -23.43
N PRO A 42 -14.05 -0.40 -22.63
CA PRO A 42 -14.56 0.86 -22.09
C PRO A 42 -14.77 1.88 -23.21
N LYS A 43 -15.66 2.86 -22.98
CA LYS A 43 -16.01 3.89 -23.97
C LYS A 43 -15.96 5.28 -23.35
N GLY A 44 -15.74 6.28 -24.20
CA GLY A 44 -15.75 7.70 -23.82
C GLY A 44 -14.70 8.03 -22.75
N GLU A 45 -15.09 8.84 -21.78
CA GLU A 45 -14.22 9.36 -20.72
C GLU A 45 -13.58 8.26 -19.86
N ALA A 46 -14.21 7.09 -19.73
CA ALA A 46 -13.67 5.96 -18.99
C ALA A 46 -12.31 5.50 -19.56
N VAL A 47 -12.12 5.56 -20.88
CA VAL A 47 -10.85 5.19 -21.52
C VAL A 47 -9.72 6.10 -21.04
N ILE A 48 -9.98 7.41 -21.03
CA ILE A 48 -9.02 8.43 -20.62
C ILE A 48 -8.69 8.26 -19.13
N ARG A 49 -9.72 8.09 -18.30
CA ARG A 49 -9.56 7.92 -16.85
C ARG A 49 -8.75 6.67 -16.49
N ILE A 50 -9.05 5.54 -17.13
CA ILE A 50 -8.32 4.28 -16.95
C ILE A 50 -6.85 4.45 -17.32
N GLN A 51 -6.55 5.11 -18.44
CA GLN A 51 -5.16 5.34 -18.87
C GLN A 51 -4.39 6.28 -17.93
N GLN A 52 -5.04 7.34 -17.44
CA GLN A 52 -4.45 8.26 -16.44
C GLN A 52 -4.10 7.52 -15.15
N LEU A 53 -5.07 6.84 -14.56
CA LEU A 53 -4.87 6.10 -13.31
C LEU A 53 -3.88 4.96 -13.47
N SER A 54 -3.86 4.28 -14.62
CA SER A 54 -2.90 3.22 -14.89
C SER A 54 -1.47 3.75 -15.02
N ARG A 55 -1.27 4.94 -15.59
CA ARG A 55 0.04 5.60 -15.60
C ARG A 55 0.46 6.06 -14.21
N ALA A 56 -0.48 6.55 -13.39
CA ALA A 56 -0.20 6.85 -12.00
C ALA A 56 0.24 5.59 -11.23
N ALA A 57 -0.50 4.47 -11.38
CA ALA A 57 -0.13 3.18 -10.83
C ALA A 57 1.30 2.77 -11.23
N ASP A 58 1.71 2.96 -12.49
CA ASP A 58 3.09 2.67 -12.91
C ASP A 58 4.12 3.46 -12.11
N LYS A 59 3.88 4.74 -11.83
CA LYS A 59 4.77 5.58 -11.02
C LYS A 59 4.80 5.17 -9.55
N PHE A 60 3.65 4.81 -8.99
CA PHE A 60 3.56 4.30 -7.62
C PHE A 60 4.29 2.97 -7.45
N ASN A 61 4.17 2.07 -8.43
CA ASN A 61 4.89 0.80 -8.45
C ASN A 61 6.41 1.03 -8.56
N GLN A 62 6.85 1.95 -9.44
CA GLN A 62 8.27 2.33 -9.57
C GLN A 62 8.85 2.93 -8.29
N ALA A 63 8.04 3.63 -7.49
CA ALA A 63 8.47 4.24 -6.23
C ALA A 63 8.69 3.23 -5.09
N ASN A 64 8.30 1.95 -5.27
CA ASN A 64 8.50 0.86 -4.31
C ASN A 64 8.03 1.22 -2.89
N ILE A 65 6.80 1.74 -2.77
CA ILE A 65 6.25 2.20 -1.50
C ILE A 65 5.95 1.00 -0.59
N ILE A 66 6.60 1.00 0.58
CA ILE A 66 6.46 -0.07 1.56
C ILE A 66 5.04 -0.07 2.14
N ARG A 67 4.33 -1.20 1.99
CA ARG A 67 2.95 -1.40 2.51
C ARG A 67 1.95 -0.36 2.01
N LEU A 68 2.00 -0.03 0.72
CA LEU A 68 1.03 0.86 0.07
C LEU A 68 -0.42 0.43 0.33
N ASP A 69 -0.67 -0.88 0.38
CA ASP A 69 -1.96 -1.50 0.74
C ASP A 69 -2.53 -1.02 2.08
N LYS A 70 -1.65 -0.64 3.03
CA LYS A 70 -2.06 -0.10 4.33
C LYS A 70 -2.19 1.40 4.35
N LEU A 71 -1.59 2.09 3.39
CA LEU A 71 -1.58 3.55 3.33
C LEU A 71 -2.72 4.11 2.47
N VAL A 72 -3.18 3.36 1.47
CA VAL A 72 -4.14 3.85 0.46
C VAL A 72 -5.44 4.39 1.08
N HIS A 73 -5.93 3.77 2.15
CA HIS A 73 -7.15 4.19 2.85
C HIS A 73 -6.91 5.12 4.06
N ARG A 74 -5.67 5.37 4.47
CA ARG A 74 -5.38 6.16 5.68
C ARG A 74 -5.41 7.65 5.36
N PRO A 75 -6.02 8.50 6.21
CA PRO A 75 -6.13 9.95 5.99
C PRO A 75 -4.82 10.69 6.33
N ILE A 76 -3.74 10.37 5.63
CA ILE A 76 -2.38 10.88 5.91
C ILE A 76 -1.96 12.05 5.01
N LEU A 77 -2.85 12.53 4.14
CA LEU A 77 -2.62 13.62 3.21
C LEU A 77 -3.54 14.80 3.57
N ASN A 78 -3.18 15.52 4.65
CA ASN A 78 -3.97 16.62 5.19
C ASN A 78 -5.42 16.21 5.50
N GLY A 79 -5.60 15.06 6.14
CA GLY A 79 -6.92 14.52 6.49
C GLY A 79 -7.63 13.75 5.36
N ARG A 80 -7.04 13.69 4.15
CA ARG A 80 -7.52 12.86 3.04
C ARG A 80 -6.67 11.61 2.86
N SER A 81 -7.27 10.56 2.33
CA SER A 81 -6.56 9.34 1.91
C SER A 81 -6.11 9.42 0.45
N LEU A 82 -5.18 8.55 0.05
CA LEU A 82 -4.84 8.41 -1.37
C LEU A 82 -6.06 7.96 -2.18
N LEU A 83 -6.91 7.09 -1.61
CA LEU A 83 -8.15 6.68 -2.26
C LEU A 83 -9.07 7.87 -2.54
N ASP A 84 -9.15 8.85 -1.63
CA ASP A 84 -9.97 10.05 -1.86
C ASP A 84 -9.42 10.87 -3.02
N ILE A 85 -8.09 11.05 -3.11
CA ILE A 85 -7.44 11.73 -4.24
C ILE A 85 -7.73 10.99 -5.55
N LEU A 86 -7.61 9.66 -5.55
CA LEU A 86 -7.91 8.81 -6.72
C LEU A 86 -9.39 8.86 -7.17
N LYS A 87 -10.32 9.37 -6.35
CA LYS A 87 -11.72 9.59 -6.76
C LYS A 87 -11.95 10.94 -7.42
N THR A 88 -10.98 11.85 -7.35
CA THR A 88 -11.05 13.19 -7.93
C THR A 88 -10.28 13.29 -9.24
N ASP A 89 -10.40 14.44 -9.90
CA ASP A 89 -9.60 14.79 -11.08
C ASP A 89 -8.21 15.37 -10.73
N GLU A 90 -7.84 15.38 -9.45
CA GLU A 90 -6.50 15.75 -9.01
C GLU A 90 -5.46 14.73 -9.50
N ASP A 91 -4.23 15.18 -9.76
CA ASP A 91 -3.12 14.29 -10.13
C ASP A 91 -2.61 13.53 -8.90
N PRO A 92 -2.76 12.19 -8.84
CA PRO A 92 -2.29 11.40 -7.70
C PRO A 92 -0.77 11.44 -7.52
N LEU A 93 -0.01 11.83 -8.54
CA LEU A 93 1.44 11.92 -8.48
C LEU A 93 1.93 13.02 -7.53
N GLU A 94 1.12 14.05 -7.28
CA GLU A 94 1.42 15.10 -6.30
C GLU A 94 1.54 14.54 -4.87
N ALA A 95 0.82 13.45 -4.57
CA ALA A 95 0.89 12.79 -3.26
C ALA A 95 2.06 11.79 -3.14
N LEU A 96 2.72 11.44 -4.26
CA LEU A 96 3.64 10.30 -4.32
C LEU A 96 4.84 10.46 -3.36
N ALA A 97 5.49 11.62 -3.39
CA ALA A 97 6.66 11.89 -2.56
C ALA A 97 6.32 11.84 -1.07
N THR A 98 5.18 12.43 -0.69
CA THR A 98 4.71 12.45 0.71
C THR A 98 4.38 11.05 1.21
N ILE A 99 3.64 10.25 0.43
CA ILE A 99 3.29 8.87 0.80
C ILE A 99 4.57 8.03 0.96
N LYS A 100 5.52 8.18 0.03
CA LYS A 100 6.81 7.47 0.12
C LYS A 100 7.58 7.83 1.38
N ALA A 101 7.69 9.13 1.70
CA ALA A 101 8.37 9.59 2.92
C ALA A 101 7.72 9.02 4.19
N ILE A 102 6.38 8.97 4.25
CA ILE A 102 5.64 8.37 5.36
C ILE A 102 5.92 6.87 5.46
N ALA A 103 5.86 6.16 4.33
CA ALA A 103 6.11 4.72 4.28
C ALA A 103 7.52 4.35 4.78
N ASP A 104 8.53 5.10 4.32
CA ASP A 104 9.93 4.90 4.68
C ASP A 104 10.16 5.18 6.17
N LYS A 105 9.59 6.29 6.69
CA LYS A 105 9.65 6.63 8.12
C LYS A 105 9.04 5.54 8.99
N GLU A 106 7.84 5.06 8.66
CA GLU A 106 7.21 3.98 9.44
C GLU A 106 7.97 2.65 9.34
N ALA A 107 8.58 2.36 8.19
CA ALA A 107 9.40 1.17 8.02
C ALA A 107 10.63 1.22 8.92
N GLN A 108 11.26 2.39 9.05
CA GLN A 108 12.40 2.60 9.92
C GLN A 108 12.02 2.43 11.40
N THR A 109 10.96 3.08 11.88
CA THR A 109 10.49 2.93 13.27
C THR A 109 10.14 1.47 13.62
N ARG A 110 9.58 0.70 12.67
CA ARG A 110 9.31 -0.73 12.87
C ARG A 110 10.58 -1.59 12.95
N ARG A 111 11.64 -1.22 12.25
CA ARG A 111 12.94 -1.93 12.31
C ARG A 111 13.62 -1.68 13.65
N GLU A 112 13.61 -0.43 14.10
CA GLU A 112 14.15 -0.03 15.40
C GLU A 112 13.43 -0.72 16.56
N SER A 113 12.09 -0.75 16.54
CA SER A 113 11.31 -1.42 17.60
C SER A 113 11.53 -2.94 17.63
N LYS A 114 11.67 -3.59 16.48
CA LYS A 114 12.03 -5.03 16.41
C LYS A 114 13.45 -5.30 16.90
N GLY A 115 14.41 -4.42 16.58
CA GLY A 115 15.79 -4.53 17.05
C GLY A 115 15.88 -4.39 18.57
N ALA A 116 15.22 -3.37 19.13
CA ALA A 116 15.15 -3.16 20.58
C ALA A 116 14.49 -4.34 21.30
N ASN A 117 13.37 -4.86 20.78
CA ASN A 117 12.67 -5.99 21.39
C ASN A 117 13.46 -7.31 21.28
N LYS A 118 14.27 -7.49 20.23
CA LYS A 118 15.19 -8.64 20.12
C LYS A 118 16.30 -8.55 21.17
N HIS A 119 16.84 -7.35 21.42
CA HIS A 119 17.88 -7.15 22.43
C HIS A 119 17.35 -7.44 23.84
N LEU A 120 16.15 -6.96 24.17
CA LEU A 120 15.50 -7.22 25.46
C LEU A 120 15.29 -8.72 25.71
N LYS A 121 14.75 -9.47 24.74
CA LYS A 121 14.58 -10.93 24.86
C LYS A 121 15.91 -11.68 25.02
N SER A 122 16.97 -11.22 24.38
CA SER A 122 18.30 -11.81 24.52
C SER A 122 18.91 -11.56 25.90
N LEU A 123 18.60 -10.44 26.56
CA LEU A 123 19.07 -10.14 27.91
C LEU A 123 18.33 -10.98 28.96
N ASP A 124 17.01 -11.16 28.81
CA ASP A 124 16.23 -12.04 29.70
C ASP A 124 16.70 -13.50 29.63
N ASP A 125 17.05 -14.00 28.44
CA ASP A 125 17.60 -15.37 28.27
C ASP A 125 18.94 -15.54 29.01
N VAL A 126 19.85 -14.56 28.92
CA VAL A 126 21.17 -14.61 29.55
C VAL A 126 21.07 -14.51 31.08
N LEU A 127 20.11 -13.75 31.60
CA LEU A 127 19.88 -13.62 33.04
C LEU A 127 19.17 -14.84 33.64
N GLY A 128 18.44 -15.61 32.82
CA GLY A 128 17.80 -16.87 33.22
C GLY A 128 18.76 -18.06 33.42
N GLU A 129 19.93 -18.05 32.77
CA GLU A 129 20.91 -19.15 32.87
C GLU A 129 21.90 -18.98 34.04
N SER A 130 21.90 -17.85 34.73
CA SER A 130 22.89 -17.53 35.77
C SER A 130 22.49 -17.96 37.20
N SER A 131 21.37 -18.65 37.40
CA SER A 131 20.84 -18.98 38.74
C SER A 131 21.01 -20.43 39.20
N VAL A 132 21.97 -21.20 38.67
CA VAL A 132 22.39 -22.45 39.33
C VAL A 132 23.43 -22.11 40.38
N ALA A 133 22.92 -21.72 41.56
CA ALA A 133 23.71 -21.48 42.75
C ALA A 133 24.48 -22.73 43.17
N ILE A 134 25.79 -22.55 43.26
CA ILE A 134 26.74 -23.39 43.98
C ILE A 134 26.22 -23.59 45.41
N TYR A 135 25.93 -24.84 45.78
CA TYR A 135 25.94 -25.26 47.18
C TYR A 135 27.10 -26.23 47.38
N GLU A 136 28.17 -25.70 47.97
CA GLU A 136 29.31 -26.45 48.49
C GLU A 136 28.95 -27.22 49.76
N ARG A 137 29.57 -28.40 49.87
CA ARG A 137 30.08 -29.10 51.07
C ARG A 137 29.15 -29.31 52.28
N SER A 138 28.96 -30.59 52.60
CA SER A 138 29.46 -31.21 53.85
C SER A 138 29.68 -32.70 53.65
#